data_AF-A0A8S4DEA5-F1
#
_entry.id   AF-A0A8S4DEA5-F1
#
_cell.length_a   1.000
_cell.length_b   1.000
_cell.length_c   1.000
_cell.angle_alpha   90.00
_cell.angle_beta   90.00
_cell.angle_gamma   90.00
#
_symmetry.space_group_name_H-M   'P 1'
#
loop_
_entity.id
_entity.type
_entity.pdbx_description
1 polymer ?
#
loop_
_entity_poly.entity_id
_entity_poly.type
_entity_poly.pdbx_seq_one_letter_code
_entity_poly.pdbx_strand_id
1 'polypeptide(L)'
;MSSCVGGRSLIGEVCALASRAPPPPRAPPPPPPALQVLTHCLENHHCRALVLKSDVLSCVHKLRSSERSRHGKASLAAWVSLAEGLARYSDGAASLLELRKVLVTPNLRGQVMTAIAHAAHHQRSVFLQSPELLELLSGSLIAGAAGEVAAAARAVWALAANNHRAKLALRSAGVSSAAHTALERLHRGGGGDHALQLLTYVNTVLTST
;
A
#
# COMPACT_ATOMS: atom_id res chain seq x y z
N MET A 1 -6.93 -12.00 29.42
CA MET A 1 -7.78 -11.01 28.74
C MET A 1 -7.55 -9.67 29.44
N SER A 2 -6.66 -8.82 28.92
CA SER A 2 -6.41 -7.51 29.53
C SER A 2 -7.47 -6.53 29.06
N SER A 3 -8.43 -6.24 29.92
CA SER A 3 -9.31 -5.09 29.83
C SER A 3 -8.47 -3.82 29.99
N CYS A 4 -8.32 -3.04 28.91
CA CYS A 4 -7.79 -1.69 29.01
C CYS A 4 -8.76 -0.86 29.84
N VAL A 5 -8.36 -0.52 31.07
CA VAL A 5 -9.06 0.40 31.95
C VAL A 5 -9.02 1.79 31.31
N GLY A 6 -10.21 2.35 31.06
CA GLY A 6 -10.42 3.66 30.45
C GLY A 6 -10.95 3.54 29.03
N GLY A 7 -12.20 3.95 28.82
CA GLY A 7 -12.93 3.90 27.54
C GLY A 7 -12.36 4.76 26.38
N ARG A 8 -11.05 4.96 26.34
CA ARG A 8 -10.33 5.60 25.25
C ARG A 8 -9.94 4.54 24.23
N SER A 9 -10.53 4.62 23.04
CA SER A 9 -10.11 3.75 21.94
C SER A 9 -8.71 4.17 21.48
N LEU A 10 -7.90 3.20 21.05
CA LEU A 10 -6.60 3.44 20.44
C LEU A 10 -6.69 4.42 19.26
N ILE A 11 -7.81 4.37 18.53
CA ILE A 11 -8.21 5.32 17.49
C ILE A 11 -8.36 6.73 18.05
N GLY A 12 -9.06 6.88 19.20
CA GLY A 12 -9.26 8.17 19.86
C GLY A 12 -7.94 8.81 20.26
N GLU A 13 -7.01 8.05 20.82
CA GLU A 13 -5.67 8.55 21.18
C GLU A 13 -4.82 8.86 19.94
N VAL A 14 -4.80 8.00 18.91
CA VAL A 14 -4.09 8.28 17.65
C VAL A 14 -4.65 9.53 16.95
N CYS A 15 -5.98 9.68 16.90
CA CYS A 15 -6.62 10.87 16.32
C CYS A 15 -6.42 12.12 17.20
N ALA A 16 -6.44 12.01 18.53
CA ALA A 16 -6.20 13.10 19.46
C ALA A 16 -4.74 13.57 19.42
N LEU A 17 -3.78 12.66 19.31
CA LEU A 17 -2.36 12.97 19.10
C LEU A 17 -2.10 13.60 17.73
N ALA A 18 -2.82 13.18 16.69
CA ALA A 18 -2.77 13.84 15.38
C ALA A 18 -3.35 15.27 15.39
N SER A 19 -4.16 15.62 16.39
CA SER A 19 -4.84 16.92 16.50
C SER A 19 -4.28 17.84 17.59
N ARG A 20 -3.45 17.35 18.51
CA ARG A 20 -2.76 18.16 19.53
C ARG A 20 -1.25 18.21 19.28
N ALA A 21 -0.76 19.33 18.73
CA ALA A 21 0.66 19.68 18.79
C ALA A 21 0.87 21.22 18.82
N PRO A 22 1.85 21.73 19.59
CA PRO A 22 2.18 23.16 19.72
C PRO A 22 2.97 23.71 18.50
N PRO A 23 3.11 25.05 18.32
CA PRO A 23 3.84 25.69 17.20
C PRO A 23 5.40 25.56 17.30
N PRO A 24 6.20 25.89 16.25
CA PRO A 24 7.14 24.97 15.55
C PRO A 24 8.65 25.10 15.88
N PRO A 25 9.52 24.27 15.23
CA PRO A 25 10.46 24.83 14.24
C PRO A 25 10.32 24.19 12.83
N ARG A 26 11.05 24.75 11.84
CA ARG A 26 11.00 24.54 10.35
C ARG A 26 11.07 23.09 9.81
N ALA A 27 11.07 22.06 10.65
CA ALA A 27 11.15 20.66 10.24
C ALA A 27 9.75 20.07 9.90
N PRO A 28 9.67 19.04 9.02
CA PRO A 28 8.43 18.26 8.90
C PRO A 28 8.04 17.72 10.29
N PRO A 29 6.76 17.80 10.68
CA PRO A 29 6.32 17.31 11.98
C PRO A 29 6.65 15.81 12.06
N PRO A 30 7.21 15.33 13.19
CA PRO A 30 7.50 13.91 13.34
C PRO A 30 6.21 13.11 13.14
N PRO A 31 6.29 11.93 12.51
CA PRO A 31 5.16 11.03 12.44
C PRO A 31 4.63 10.78 13.86
N PRO A 32 3.31 10.65 14.06
CA PRO A 32 2.75 10.45 15.38
C PRO A 32 3.43 9.23 16.03
N PRO A 33 4.11 9.40 17.19
CA PRO A 33 5.00 8.37 17.75
C PRO A 33 4.27 7.06 18.01
N ALA A 34 2.95 7.11 18.25
CA ALA A 34 2.10 5.94 18.36
C ALA A 34 2.15 5.04 17.10
N LEU A 35 1.98 5.59 15.88
CA LEU A 35 1.99 4.77 14.65
C LEU A 35 3.37 4.17 14.37
N GLN A 36 4.44 4.90 14.70
CA GLN A 36 5.80 4.36 14.60
C GLN A 36 6.01 3.20 15.56
N VAL A 37 5.64 3.34 16.82
CA VAL A 37 5.76 2.25 17.81
C VAL A 37 4.99 1.02 17.35
N LEU A 38 3.74 1.20 16.89
CA LEU A 38 2.93 0.10 16.36
C LEU A 38 3.63 -0.61 15.19
N THR A 39 4.28 0.14 14.30
CA THR A 39 5.03 -0.41 13.16
C THR A 39 6.18 -1.30 13.62
N HIS A 40 6.92 -0.90 14.64
CA HIS A 40 8.02 -1.71 15.20
C HIS A 40 7.50 -2.97 15.92
N CYS A 41 6.28 -2.93 16.46
CA CYS A 41 5.70 -4.09 17.14
C CYS A 41 5.19 -5.18 16.17
N LEU A 42 5.11 -4.91 14.86
CA LEU A 42 4.48 -5.82 13.91
C LEU A 42 5.23 -7.14 13.69
N GLU A 43 6.52 -7.19 14.01
CA GLU A 43 7.32 -8.43 13.95
C GLU A 43 6.77 -9.49 14.90
N ASN A 44 6.23 -9.08 16.04
CA ASN A 44 5.58 -10.00 16.97
C ASN A 44 4.14 -10.28 16.52
N HIS A 45 3.84 -11.56 16.27
CA HIS A 45 2.51 -12.02 15.85
C HIS A 45 1.38 -11.59 16.81
N HIS A 46 1.60 -11.62 18.13
CA HIS A 46 0.57 -11.21 19.10
C HIS A 46 0.28 -9.72 19.03
N CYS A 47 1.33 -8.88 18.91
CA CYS A 47 1.17 -7.45 18.75
C CYS A 47 0.45 -7.12 17.44
N ARG A 48 0.83 -7.77 16.34
CA ARG A 48 0.14 -7.62 15.05
C ARG A 48 -1.33 -8.01 15.14
N ALA A 49 -1.66 -9.13 15.76
CA ALA A 49 -3.05 -9.55 15.97
C ALA A 49 -3.85 -8.53 16.80
N LEU A 50 -3.25 -7.89 17.80
CA LEU A 50 -3.89 -6.81 18.56
C LEU A 50 -4.09 -5.55 17.71
N VAL A 51 -3.11 -5.18 16.89
CA VAL A 51 -3.20 -4.06 15.95
C VAL A 51 -4.31 -4.29 14.93
N LEU A 52 -4.41 -5.50 14.36
CA LEU A 52 -5.45 -5.84 13.38
C LEU A 52 -6.85 -5.92 13.97
N LYS A 53 -6.98 -6.25 15.26
CA LYS A 53 -8.25 -6.18 16.00
C LYS A 53 -8.66 -4.76 16.36
N SER A 54 -7.79 -3.77 16.14
CA SER A 54 -8.11 -2.36 16.32
C SER A 54 -8.50 -1.73 14.99
N ASP A 55 -9.35 -0.69 14.99
CA ASP A 55 -9.71 0.02 13.75
C ASP A 55 -8.63 1.02 13.29
N VAL A 56 -7.36 0.81 13.64
CA VAL A 56 -6.26 1.71 13.27
C VAL A 56 -6.07 1.81 11.75
N LEU A 57 -6.33 0.72 11.02
CA LEU A 57 -6.32 0.75 9.55
C LEU A 57 -7.47 1.64 9.03
N SER A 58 -8.66 1.56 9.62
CA SER A 58 -9.82 2.36 9.26
C SER A 58 -9.65 3.86 9.53
N CYS A 59 -8.70 4.27 10.38
CA CYS A 59 -8.37 5.68 10.60
C CYS A 59 -7.95 6.42 9.31
N VAL A 60 -7.54 5.71 8.26
CA VAL A 60 -7.22 6.31 6.95
C VAL A 60 -8.31 7.24 6.43
N HIS A 61 -9.59 6.92 6.67
CA HIS A 61 -10.72 7.75 6.26
C HIS A 61 -10.67 9.15 6.89
N LYS A 62 -10.30 9.22 8.18
CA LYS A 62 -10.17 10.47 8.91
C LYS A 62 -8.89 11.21 8.51
N LEU A 63 -7.77 10.50 8.38
CA LEU A 63 -6.48 11.10 8.02
C LEU A 63 -6.51 11.78 6.65
N ARG A 64 -7.22 11.18 5.68
CA ARG A 64 -7.40 11.76 4.35
C ARG A 64 -8.12 13.11 4.38
N SER A 65 -9.11 13.28 5.27
CA SER A 65 -9.81 14.56 5.41
C SER A 65 -8.91 15.68 5.94
N SER A 66 -7.83 15.31 6.67
CA SER A 66 -6.88 16.23 7.29
C SER A 66 -5.57 16.40 6.50
N GLU A 67 -5.40 15.73 5.36
CA GLU A 67 -4.15 15.67 4.58
C GLU A 67 -3.61 17.05 4.16
N ARG A 68 -4.49 18.04 4.02
CA ARG A 68 -4.12 19.43 3.69
C ARG A 68 -3.29 20.10 4.78
N SER A 69 -3.35 19.60 6.02
CA SER A 69 -2.53 20.08 7.12
C SER A 69 -1.17 19.38 7.15
N ARG A 70 -0.11 20.07 7.59
CA ARG A 70 1.23 19.45 7.74
C ARG A 70 1.21 18.22 8.65
N HIS A 71 0.43 18.28 9.73
CA HIS A 71 0.24 17.18 10.67
C HIS A 71 -0.55 16.01 10.07
N GLY A 72 -1.59 16.30 9.30
CA GLY A 72 -2.35 15.29 8.58
C GLY A 72 -1.50 14.56 7.54
N LYS A 73 -0.63 15.29 6.82
CA LYS A 73 0.33 14.68 5.88
C LYS A 73 1.34 13.75 6.59
N ALA A 74 1.92 14.17 7.71
CA ALA A 74 2.84 13.32 8.48
C ALA A 74 2.13 12.09 9.08
N SER A 75 0.89 12.27 9.54
CA SER A 75 0.08 11.16 10.06
C SER A 75 -0.31 10.17 8.97
N LEU A 76 -0.64 10.65 7.77
CA LEU A 76 -0.91 9.79 6.61
C LEU A 76 0.36 9.02 6.20
N ALA A 77 1.51 9.67 6.15
CA ALA A 77 2.78 9.00 5.85
C ALA A 77 3.10 7.89 6.87
N ALA A 78 2.92 8.17 8.16
CA ALA A 78 3.10 7.17 9.22
C ALA A 78 2.11 6.01 9.09
N TRP A 79 0.86 6.30 8.73
CA TRP A 79 -0.15 5.28 8.46
C TRP A 79 0.23 4.42 7.25
N VAL A 80 0.77 5.01 6.19
CA VAL A 80 1.27 4.27 5.01
C VAL A 80 2.41 3.32 5.41
N SER A 81 3.35 3.77 6.25
CA SER A 81 4.42 2.89 6.77
C SER A 81 3.87 1.74 7.62
N LEU A 82 2.86 2.00 8.46
CA LEU A 82 2.18 0.95 9.22
C LEU A 82 1.49 -0.05 8.28
N ALA A 83 0.77 0.43 7.27
CA ALA A 83 0.08 -0.40 6.28
C ALA A 83 1.07 -1.27 5.49
N GLU A 84 2.22 -0.71 5.10
CA GLU A 84 3.30 -1.48 4.45
C GLU A 84 3.86 -2.56 5.37
N GLY A 85 4.15 -2.21 6.64
CA GLY A 85 4.63 -3.17 7.63
C GLY A 85 3.65 -4.31 7.87
N LEU A 86 2.35 -4.02 7.92
CA LEU A 86 1.29 -5.02 8.07
C LEU A 86 1.18 -5.91 6.83
N ALA A 87 1.23 -5.34 5.63
CA ALA A 87 1.06 -6.07 4.38
C ALA A 87 2.16 -7.11 4.11
N ARG A 88 3.31 -7.01 4.79
CA ARG A 88 4.38 -8.04 4.74
C ARG A 88 3.94 -9.38 5.34
N TYR A 89 2.86 -9.40 6.11
CA TYR A 89 2.29 -10.60 6.71
C TYR A 89 0.92 -10.92 6.11
N SER A 90 0.53 -12.19 6.08
CA SER A 90 -0.67 -12.64 5.38
C SER A 90 -1.99 -12.12 5.99
N ASP A 91 -2.06 -12.02 7.31
CA ASP A 91 -3.16 -11.46 8.10
C ASP A 91 -3.30 -9.94 7.90
N GLY A 92 -2.17 -9.23 7.88
CA GLY A 92 -2.14 -7.80 7.60
C GLY A 92 -2.48 -7.48 6.15
N ALA A 93 -1.99 -8.29 5.20
CA ALA A 93 -2.35 -8.21 3.79
C ALA A 93 -3.87 -8.38 3.57
N ALA A 94 -4.47 -9.40 4.19
CA ALA A 94 -5.93 -9.61 4.11
C ALA A 94 -6.70 -8.38 4.62
N SER A 95 -6.33 -7.90 5.81
CA SER A 95 -6.98 -6.76 6.45
C SER A 95 -6.83 -5.46 5.63
N LEU A 96 -5.68 -5.26 4.99
CA LEU A 96 -5.46 -4.11 4.12
C LEU A 96 -6.35 -4.15 2.87
N LEU A 97 -6.52 -5.32 2.23
CA LEU A 97 -7.34 -5.45 1.01
C LEU A 97 -8.84 -5.28 1.27
N GLU A 98 -9.31 -5.41 2.51
CA GLU A 98 -10.68 -5.02 2.87
C GLU A 98 -10.92 -3.50 2.68
N LEU A 99 -9.86 -2.69 2.77
CA LEU A 99 -9.92 -1.25 2.52
C LEU A 99 -9.74 -0.87 1.04
N ARG A 100 -9.79 -1.83 0.09
CA ARG A 100 -9.52 -1.62 -1.34
C ARG A 100 -10.16 -0.36 -1.94
N LYS A 101 -11.44 -0.08 -1.63
CA LYS A 101 -12.14 1.12 -2.13
C LYS A 101 -11.47 2.44 -1.73
N VAL A 102 -10.79 2.46 -0.60
CA VAL A 102 -10.03 3.63 -0.12
C VAL A 102 -8.66 3.69 -0.77
N LEU A 103 -8.00 2.54 -0.90
CA LEU A 103 -6.64 2.41 -1.41
C LEU A 103 -6.51 2.84 -2.88
N VAL A 104 -7.56 2.63 -3.68
CA VAL A 104 -7.59 3.00 -5.10
C VAL A 104 -7.75 4.50 -5.34
N THR A 105 -7.92 5.31 -4.30
CA THR A 105 -8.15 6.75 -4.50
C THR A 105 -6.89 7.48 -5.00
N PRO A 106 -7.01 8.47 -5.90
CA PRO A 106 -5.86 9.05 -6.61
C PRO A 106 -4.76 9.61 -5.71
N ASN A 107 -5.10 10.21 -4.58
CA ASN A 107 -4.13 10.80 -3.65
C ASN A 107 -3.33 9.75 -2.86
N LEU A 108 -3.93 8.58 -2.65
CA LEU A 108 -3.35 7.52 -1.82
C LEU A 108 -2.64 6.46 -2.66
N ARG A 109 -3.11 6.21 -3.89
CA ARG A 109 -2.68 5.09 -4.75
C ARG A 109 -1.16 4.92 -4.83
N GLY A 110 -0.43 6.01 -5.09
CA GLY A 110 1.02 5.97 -5.26
C GLY A 110 1.76 5.73 -3.94
N GLN A 111 1.20 6.19 -2.83
CA GLN A 111 1.80 6.05 -1.50
C GLN A 111 1.68 4.62 -0.98
N VAL A 112 0.57 3.93 -1.27
CA VAL A 112 0.30 2.57 -0.75
C VAL A 112 0.75 1.45 -1.67
N MET A 113 1.28 1.74 -2.86
CA MET A 113 1.57 0.72 -3.86
C MET A 113 2.55 -0.36 -3.38
N THR A 114 3.54 0.01 -2.55
CA THR A 114 4.45 -0.96 -1.94
C THR A 114 3.73 -1.91 -0.99
N ALA A 115 2.81 -1.40 -0.17
CA ALA A 115 1.97 -2.23 0.70
C ALA A 115 1.08 -3.17 -0.14
N ILE A 116 0.51 -2.67 -1.23
CA ILE A 116 -0.30 -3.46 -2.16
C ILE A 116 0.51 -4.56 -2.85
N ALA A 117 1.77 -4.30 -3.20
CA ALA A 117 2.66 -5.31 -3.74
C ALA A 117 2.96 -6.44 -2.74
N HIS A 118 3.15 -6.11 -1.46
CA HIS A 118 3.26 -7.12 -0.41
C HIS A 118 1.95 -7.90 -0.23
N ALA A 119 0.80 -7.21 -0.26
CA ALA A 119 -0.49 -7.87 -0.13
C ALA A 119 -0.78 -8.84 -1.27
N ALA A 120 -0.40 -8.48 -2.51
CA ALA A 120 -0.54 -9.32 -3.70
C ALA A 120 0.20 -10.66 -3.57
N HIS A 121 1.33 -10.69 -2.87
CA HIS A 121 2.09 -11.91 -2.61
C HIS A 121 1.31 -12.92 -1.76
N HIS A 122 0.63 -12.44 -0.72
CA HIS A 122 -0.12 -13.27 0.23
C HIS A 122 -1.54 -13.59 -0.24
N GLN A 123 -2.20 -12.61 -0.87
CA GLN A 123 -3.64 -12.62 -1.14
C GLN A 123 -3.97 -12.69 -2.63
N ARG A 124 -3.24 -13.52 -3.38
CA ARG A 124 -3.35 -13.63 -4.84
C ARG A 124 -4.78 -13.84 -5.34
N SER A 125 -5.53 -14.77 -4.74
CA SER A 125 -6.89 -15.08 -5.20
C SER A 125 -7.84 -13.89 -5.00
N VAL A 126 -7.80 -13.27 -3.82
CA VAL A 126 -8.62 -12.09 -3.50
C VAL A 126 -8.27 -10.94 -4.43
N PHE A 127 -6.98 -10.72 -4.67
CA PHE A 127 -6.49 -9.66 -5.55
C PHE A 127 -6.99 -9.83 -6.99
N LEU A 128 -6.82 -11.02 -7.58
CA LEU A 128 -7.19 -11.29 -8.97
C LEU A 128 -8.71 -11.28 -9.21
N GLN A 129 -9.51 -11.42 -8.16
CA GLN A 129 -10.97 -11.33 -8.24
C GLN A 129 -11.48 -9.90 -8.04
N SER A 130 -10.63 -8.94 -7.68
CA SER A 130 -11.02 -7.56 -7.44
C SER A 130 -10.74 -6.68 -8.66
N PRO A 131 -11.77 -6.23 -9.40
CA PRO A 131 -11.57 -5.36 -10.55
C PRO A 131 -10.91 -4.04 -10.16
N GLU A 132 -11.25 -3.48 -8.99
CA GLU A 132 -10.69 -2.21 -8.53
C GLU A 132 -9.17 -2.28 -8.28
N LEU A 133 -8.68 -3.43 -7.80
CA LEU A 133 -7.24 -3.63 -7.58
C LEU A 133 -6.49 -3.84 -8.90
N LEU A 134 -7.12 -4.47 -9.90
CA LEU A 134 -6.54 -4.64 -11.24
C LEU A 134 -6.52 -3.33 -12.03
N GLU A 135 -7.56 -2.51 -11.90
CA GLU A 135 -7.62 -1.16 -12.46
C GLU A 135 -6.56 -0.26 -11.82
N LEU A 136 -6.44 -0.30 -10.50
CA LEU A 136 -5.39 0.39 -9.76
C LEU A 136 -4.00 -0.01 -10.27
N LEU A 137 -3.75 -1.30 -10.41
CA LEU A 137 -2.47 -1.82 -10.89
C LEU A 137 -2.15 -1.30 -12.30
N SER A 138 -3.13 -1.33 -13.19
CA SER A 138 -2.99 -0.81 -14.56
C SER A 138 -2.76 0.70 -14.58
N GLY A 139 -3.51 1.47 -13.79
CA GLY A 139 -3.35 2.92 -13.69
C GLY A 139 -2.00 3.33 -13.07
N SER A 140 -1.48 2.55 -12.13
CA SER A 140 -0.15 2.75 -11.55
C SER A 140 0.98 2.46 -12.53
N LEU A 141 0.83 1.46 -13.39
CA LEU A 141 1.80 1.20 -14.48
C LEU A 141 1.80 2.33 -15.52
N ILE A 142 0.61 2.73 -15.99
CA ILE A 142 0.47 3.70 -17.08
C ILE A 142 0.92 5.11 -16.62
N ALA A 143 0.38 5.59 -15.50
CA ALA A 143 0.50 6.99 -15.09
C ALA A 143 1.36 7.20 -13.84
N GLY A 144 1.87 6.13 -13.22
CA GLY A 144 2.67 6.24 -11.99
C GLY A 144 4.06 6.82 -12.23
N ALA A 145 4.62 7.39 -11.16
CA ALA A 145 6.04 7.72 -11.08
C ALA A 145 6.90 6.44 -11.03
N ALA A 146 8.20 6.54 -11.32
CA ALA A 146 9.08 5.36 -11.41
C ALA A 146 9.02 4.43 -10.17
N GLY A 147 8.95 4.98 -8.96
CA GLY A 147 8.81 4.18 -7.73
C GLY A 147 7.46 3.45 -7.62
N GLU A 148 6.36 4.10 -7.99
CA GLU A 148 5.03 3.49 -8.04
C GLU A 148 4.97 2.38 -9.10
N VAL A 149 5.54 2.64 -10.28
CA VAL A 149 5.65 1.66 -11.37
C VAL A 149 6.46 0.44 -10.94
N ALA A 150 7.60 0.63 -10.25
CA ALA A 150 8.39 -0.47 -9.72
C ALA A 150 7.58 -1.31 -8.70
N ALA A 151 6.85 -0.66 -7.79
CA ALA A 151 6.00 -1.36 -6.83
C ALA A 151 4.85 -2.12 -7.52
N ALA A 152 4.18 -1.50 -8.50
CA ALA A 152 3.16 -2.16 -9.31
C ALA A 152 3.75 -3.36 -10.07
N ALA A 153 4.93 -3.23 -10.69
CA ALA A 153 5.62 -4.33 -11.34
C ALA A 153 5.90 -5.50 -10.37
N ARG A 154 6.34 -5.22 -9.14
CA ARG A 154 6.50 -6.26 -8.10
C ARG A 154 5.18 -6.95 -7.76
N ALA A 155 4.08 -6.21 -7.67
CA ALA A 155 2.76 -6.79 -7.45
C ALA A 155 2.37 -7.72 -8.60
N VAL A 156 2.54 -7.29 -9.86
CA VAL A 156 2.29 -8.12 -11.05
C VAL A 156 3.13 -9.40 -10.98
N TRP A 157 4.42 -9.29 -10.68
CA TRP A 157 5.29 -10.46 -10.56
C TRP A 157 4.82 -11.41 -9.46
N ALA A 158 4.49 -10.89 -8.26
CA ALA A 158 4.00 -11.71 -7.17
C ALA A 158 2.71 -12.48 -7.52
N LEU A 159 1.85 -11.88 -8.33
CA LEU A 159 0.61 -12.51 -8.81
C LEU A 159 0.89 -13.55 -9.91
N ALA A 160 1.72 -13.21 -10.89
CA ALA A 160 1.92 -13.97 -12.12
C ALA A 160 2.98 -15.09 -12.02
N ALA A 161 3.95 -14.96 -11.12
CA ALA A 161 5.06 -15.89 -10.99
C ALA A 161 4.55 -17.32 -10.78
N ASN A 162 4.97 -18.24 -11.65
CA ASN A 162 4.63 -19.66 -11.61
C ASN A 162 3.11 -19.94 -11.59
N ASN A 163 2.27 -19.06 -12.15
CA ASN A 163 0.82 -19.24 -12.15
C ASN A 163 0.16 -18.82 -13.47
N HIS A 164 -0.11 -19.80 -14.34
CA HIS A 164 -0.71 -19.56 -15.66
C HIS A 164 -2.10 -18.92 -15.59
N ARG A 165 -2.94 -19.32 -14.62
CA ARG A 165 -4.29 -18.74 -14.44
C ARG A 165 -4.21 -17.26 -14.06
N ALA A 166 -3.26 -16.90 -13.20
CA ALA A 166 -3.02 -15.50 -12.84
C ALA A 166 -2.53 -14.69 -14.03
N LYS A 167 -1.59 -15.22 -14.82
CA LYS A 167 -1.14 -14.58 -16.07
C LYS A 167 -2.31 -14.31 -17.03
N LEU A 168 -3.23 -15.27 -17.18
CA LEU A 168 -4.43 -15.09 -18.01
C LEU A 168 -5.33 -13.98 -17.45
N ALA A 169 -5.63 -13.99 -16.15
CA ALA A 169 -6.46 -12.97 -15.51
C ALA A 169 -5.88 -11.55 -15.66
N LEU A 170 -4.56 -11.42 -15.47
CA LEU A 170 -3.85 -10.15 -15.64
C LEU A 170 -3.87 -9.67 -17.11
N ARG A 171 -3.72 -10.59 -18.07
CA ARG A 171 -3.86 -10.28 -19.49
C ARG A 171 -5.28 -9.82 -19.84
N SER A 172 -6.31 -10.52 -19.37
CA SER A 172 -7.71 -10.14 -19.62
C SER A 172 -8.08 -8.80 -18.98
N ALA A 173 -7.42 -8.42 -17.89
CA ALA A 173 -7.63 -7.14 -17.22
C ALA A 173 -6.81 -5.98 -17.85
N GLY A 174 -6.11 -6.21 -18.96
CA GLY A 174 -5.32 -5.17 -19.64
C GLY A 174 -3.97 -4.84 -18.98
N VAL A 175 -3.60 -5.52 -17.88
CA VAL A 175 -2.34 -5.25 -17.14
C VAL A 175 -1.10 -5.49 -18.00
N SER A 176 -1.16 -6.46 -18.93
CA SER A 176 -0.06 -6.72 -19.87
C SER A 176 0.18 -5.56 -20.83
N SER A 177 -0.88 -4.93 -21.34
CA SER A 177 -0.75 -3.75 -22.18
C SER A 177 -0.22 -2.56 -21.39
N ALA A 178 -0.75 -2.35 -20.17
CA ALA A 178 -0.28 -1.31 -19.25
C ALA A 178 1.22 -1.45 -18.92
N ALA A 179 1.70 -2.67 -18.66
CA ALA A 179 3.11 -2.94 -18.40
C ALA A 179 4.01 -2.67 -19.62
N HIS A 180 3.53 -2.97 -20.82
CA HIS A 180 4.25 -2.66 -22.05
C HIS A 180 4.35 -1.14 -22.29
N THR A 181 3.23 -0.42 -22.16
CA THR A 181 3.21 1.05 -22.25
C THR A 181 4.11 1.71 -21.20
N ALA A 182 4.12 1.21 -19.97
CA ALA A 182 4.99 1.70 -18.92
C ALA A 182 6.48 1.53 -19.27
N LEU A 183 6.84 0.38 -19.84
CA LEU A 183 8.21 0.07 -20.25
C LEU A 183 8.68 1.01 -21.37
N GLU A 184 7.86 1.23 -22.40
CA GLU A 184 8.18 2.20 -23.46
C GLU A 184 8.36 3.62 -22.93
N ARG A 185 7.48 4.04 -22.02
CA ARG A 185 7.54 5.37 -21.41
C ARG A 185 8.82 5.57 -20.61
N LEU A 186 9.23 4.58 -19.81
CA LEU A 186 10.46 4.66 -19.03
C LEU A 186 11.73 4.63 -19.91
N HIS A 187 11.74 3.84 -20.99
CA HIS A 187 12.83 3.86 -21.97
C HIS A 187 13.01 5.25 -22.60
N ARG A 188 11.92 5.93 -22.96
CA ARG A 188 11.97 7.29 -23.54
C ARG A 188 12.31 8.38 -22.52
N GLY A 189 11.90 8.19 -21.26
CA GLY A 189 12.02 9.19 -20.20
C GLY A 189 13.36 9.22 -19.45
N GLY A 190 14.28 8.29 -19.73
CA GLY A 190 15.64 8.29 -19.16
C GLY A 190 15.70 8.14 -17.63
N GLY A 191 14.69 7.55 -17.00
CA GLY A 191 14.59 7.47 -15.53
C GLY A 191 14.18 6.10 -15.00
N GLY A 192 14.85 5.68 -13.91
CA GLY A 192 14.41 4.56 -13.06
C GLY A 192 14.90 3.18 -13.49
N ASP A 193 16.22 2.96 -13.56
CA ASP A 193 16.86 1.68 -13.95
C ASP A 193 16.23 0.45 -13.28
N HIS A 194 15.92 0.56 -11.99
CA HIS A 194 15.29 -0.53 -11.25
C HIS A 194 13.85 -0.83 -11.72
N ALA A 195 13.04 0.21 -11.98
CA ALA A 195 11.69 0.05 -12.50
C ALA A 195 11.72 -0.57 -13.91
N LEU A 196 12.70 -0.16 -14.71
CA LEU A 196 12.95 -0.71 -16.04
C LEU A 196 13.26 -2.21 -16.00
N GLN A 197 14.22 -2.62 -15.17
CA GLN A 197 14.61 -4.02 -14.99
C GLN A 197 13.41 -4.89 -14.56
N LEU A 198 12.63 -4.41 -13.58
CA LEU A 198 11.44 -5.12 -13.10
C LEU A 198 10.38 -5.25 -14.19
N LEU A 199 10.11 -4.20 -14.96
CA LEU A 199 9.11 -4.26 -16.03
C LEU A 199 9.54 -5.15 -17.18
N THR A 200 10.83 -5.17 -17.55
CA THR A 200 11.35 -6.08 -18.55
C THR A 200 11.08 -7.53 -18.13
N TYR A 201 11.37 -7.86 -16.87
CA TYR A 201 11.11 -9.18 -16.34
C TYR A 201 9.61 -9.50 -16.24
N VAL A 202 8.78 -8.54 -15.81
CA VAL A 202 7.32 -8.73 -15.74
C VAL A 202 6.75 -8.99 -17.14
N ASN A 203 7.20 -8.25 -18.15
CA ASN A 203 6.74 -8.43 -19.52
C ASN A 203 7.09 -9.83 -20.06
N THR A 204 8.28 -10.38 -19.77
CA THR A 204 8.61 -11.76 -20.16
C THR A 204 7.76 -12.80 -19.43
N VAL A 205 7.45 -12.58 -18.15
CA VAL A 205 6.57 -13.46 -17.38
C VAL A 205 5.14 -13.45 -17.91
N LEU A 206 4.62 -12.29 -18.32
CA LEU A 206 3.26 -12.16 -18.85
C LEU A 206 3.10 -12.69 -20.28
N THR A 207 4.16 -12.66 -21.08
CA THR A 207 4.15 -13.20 -22.46
C THR A 207 4.50 -14.68 -22.53
N SER A 208 5.25 -15.21 -21.55
CA SER A 208 5.50 -16.66 -21.47
C SER A 208 4.20 -17.41 -21.16
N THR A 209 3.78 -18.23 -22.12
CA THR A 209 2.69 -19.21 -22.01
C THR A 209 3.05 -20.27 -20.98
#